data_AF-A0A1G2BND5-F1
#
_entry.id   AF-A0A1G2BND5-F1
#
_cell.length_a   1.000
_cell.length_b   1.000
_cell.length_c   1.000
_cell.angle_alpha   90.00
_cell.angle_beta   90.00
_cell.angle_gamma   90.00
#
_symmetry.space_group_name_H-M   'P 1'
#
loop_
_entity.id
_entity.type
_entity.pdbx_description
1 polymer ?
#
loop_
_entity_poly.entity_id
_entity_poly.type
_entity_poly.pdbx_seq_one_letter_code
_entity_poly.pdbx_strand_id
1 'polypeptide(L)'
;MQFTWPQIHTATRQYGVIGILIASAVLLIFSRISGNLEYNAFRMLAESISHGRLDLQSPILQQGYPVIDFIYYQDKVYIPFGPFPAAIYLLFLAVPAWAATHIITYLLIGLCFFAWYKLARRMDFTVQNGFWVAFAFIFASPMLFVNVYPSPNGMSSIIVVLLLVMVLYEYLGKRRYGRIGLLYACLLATRGTAVLSIIFFMIDAAVRHRHSFRDMCRVFASLLIPVLISVLFLAWYNVVRFGSPLESGYGLAYSGIDLGAMRDAGLFGIRHLPGNLYYFLFSGPLPVTSPPGQALVFPYVTFSLWGVGIIYTAPYLLSLLWRRIGDRLELFLWIGIACTAIPVLLYYGIGAAQLGYRYGLDFFPLVYFLLLRTLQKQDKLIPVRFEVLMALTYIFNAYLLVTRQ
;
A
#
# COMPACT_ATOMS: atom_id res chain seq x y z
N MET A 1 17.06 35.92 19.14
CA MET A 1 17.89 34.74 19.43
C MET A 1 17.74 33.74 18.28
N GLN A 2 18.75 33.61 17.42
CA GLN A 2 18.80 32.52 16.45
C GLN A 2 19.14 31.24 17.21
N PHE A 3 18.20 30.30 17.29
CA PHE A 3 18.43 28.98 17.86
C PHE A 3 19.36 28.22 16.91
N THR A 4 20.66 28.20 17.22
CA THR A 4 21.65 27.36 16.53
C THR A 4 21.51 25.95 17.06
N TRP A 5 20.99 25.05 16.23
CA TRP A 5 20.90 23.64 16.55
C TRP A 5 22.30 23.04 16.68
N PRO A 6 22.55 22.13 17.66
CA PRO A 6 23.83 21.45 17.78
C PRO A 6 24.16 20.70 16.49
N GLN A 7 25.39 20.82 15.99
CA GLN A 7 25.88 20.01 14.89
C GLN A 7 26.00 18.56 15.37
N ILE A 8 24.99 17.73 15.10
CA ILE A 8 25.05 16.30 15.37
C ILE A 8 26.11 15.68 14.46
N HIS A 9 27.16 15.11 15.06
CA HIS A 9 28.23 14.43 14.32
C HIS A 9 27.67 13.29 13.45
N THR A 10 28.23 13.16 12.23
CA THR A 10 27.81 12.19 11.21
C THR A 10 27.80 10.74 11.70
N ALA A 11 28.74 10.37 12.58
CA ALA A 11 28.83 9.03 13.18
C ALA A 11 27.62 8.72 14.10
N THR A 12 27.27 9.63 15.01
CA THR A 12 26.10 9.48 15.90
C THR A 12 24.81 9.31 15.09
N ARG A 13 24.74 10.00 13.96
CA ARG A 13 23.64 9.96 13.02
C ARG A 13 23.53 8.62 12.26
N GLN A 14 24.65 7.93 12.01
CA GLN A 14 24.67 6.59 11.41
C GLN A 14 24.25 5.50 12.41
N TYR A 15 24.77 5.54 13.64
CA TYR A 15 24.40 4.58 14.69
C TYR A 15 22.92 4.67 15.06
N GLY A 16 22.34 5.88 15.06
CA GLY A 16 20.92 6.09 15.29
C GLY A 16 20.02 5.40 14.26
N VAL A 17 20.36 5.48 12.96
CA VAL A 17 19.61 4.80 11.89
C VAL A 17 19.69 3.28 12.06
N ILE A 18 20.86 2.74 12.35
CA ILE A 18 21.06 1.30 12.52
C ILE A 18 20.25 0.79 13.72
N GLY A 19 20.31 1.48 14.87
CA GLY A 19 19.54 1.11 16.06
C GLY A 19 18.04 1.08 15.81
N ILE A 20 17.52 2.09 15.11
CA ILE A 20 16.10 2.16 14.72
C ILE A 20 15.72 1.01 13.77
N LEU A 21 16.57 0.69 12.79
CA LEU A 21 16.32 -0.41 11.86
C LEU A 21 16.30 -1.77 12.56
N ILE A 22 17.21 -2.00 13.51
CA ILE A 22 17.24 -3.22 14.32
C ILE A 22 15.96 -3.32 15.16
N ALA A 23 15.58 -2.25 15.86
CA ALA A 23 14.35 -2.24 16.66
C ALA A 23 13.10 -2.50 15.79
N SER A 24 13.08 -1.95 14.57
CA SER A 24 12.01 -2.19 13.60
C SER A 24 11.96 -3.63 13.12
N ALA A 25 13.12 -4.23 12.84
CA ALA A 25 13.21 -5.64 12.47
C ALA A 25 12.73 -6.56 13.59
N VAL A 26 13.12 -6.27 14.84
CA VAL A 26 12.67 -7.03 16.01
C VAL A 26 11.15 -6.93 16.18
N LEU A 27 10.58 -5.73 16.07
CA LEU A 27 9.14 -5.53 16.14
C LEU A 27 8.39 -6.34 15.07
N LEU A 28 8.88 -6.34 13.83
CA LEU A 28 8.30 -7.12 12.72
C LEU A 28 8.38 -8.62 12.94
N ILE A 29 9.50 -9.11 13.47
CA ILE A 29 9.69 -10.54 13.72
C ILE A 29 8.75 -10.98 14.83
N PHE A 30 8.76 -10.28 15.97
CA PHE A 30 7.97 -10.64 17.14
C PHE A 30 6.45 -10.59 16.87
N SER A 31 5.98 -9.53 16.23
CA SER A 31 4.54 -9.33 15.96
C SER A 31 3.93 -10.32 14.98
N ARG A 32 4.71 -10.86 14.04
CA ARG A 32 4.20 -11.84 13.07
C ARG A 32 4.26 -13.25 13.61
N ILE A 33 5.27 -13.61 14.39
CA ILE A 33 5.36 -14.94 15.02
C ILE A 33 4.16 -15.18 15.95
N SER A 34 3.64 -14.14 16.60
CA SER A 34 2.50 -14.24 17.52
C SER A 34 1.11 -14.21 16.85
N GLY A 35 1.01 -13.93 15.55
CA GLY A 35 -0.27 -13.89 14.83
C GLY A 35 -0.65 -15.26 14.26
N ASN A 36 -1.90 -15.71 14.46
CA ASN A 36 -2.41 -16.94 13.82
C ASN A 36 -2.44 -16.79 12.29
N LEU A 37 -1.66 -17.61 11.57
CA LEU A 37 -1.47 -17.54 10.10
C LEU A 37 -2.18 -18.65 9.33
N GLU A 38 -3.02 -19.44 9.98
CA GLU A 38 -3.67 -20.60 9.34
C GLU A 38 -4.63 -20.19 8.20
N TYR A 39 -5.01 -18.93 8.12
CA TYR A 39 -6.00 -18.40 7.17
C TYR A 39 -5.36 -17.45 6.15
N ASN A 40 -4.78 -18.01 5.08
CA ASN A 40 -4.26 -17.19 3.97
C ASN A 40 -5.01 -17.45 2.67
N ALA A 41 -5.94 -16.54 2.33
CA ALA A 41 -6.77 -16.59 1.14
C ALA A 41 -5.96 -16.76 -0.17
N PHE A 42 -4.79 -16.13 -0.28
CA PHE A 42 -3.97 -16.27 -1.49
C PHE A 42 -3.25 -17.61 -1.58
N ARG A 43 -2.86 -18.18 -0.43
CA ARG A 43 -2.32 -19.54 -0.39
C ARG A 43 -3.37 -20.55 -0.82
N MET A 44 -4.58 -20.43 -0.28
CA MET A 44 -5.71 -21.31 -0.64
C MET A 44 -6.06 -21.20 -2.13
N LEU A 45 -6.06 -19.98 -2.70
CA LEU A 45 -6.25 -19.79 -4.13
C LEU A 45 -5.11 -20.42 -4.94
N ALA A 46 -3.86 -20.29 -4.50
CA ALA A 46 -2.71 -20.89 -5.19
C ALA A 46 -2.79 -22.43 -5.22
N GLU A 47 -3.18 -23.05 -4.10
CA GLU A 47 -3.42 -24.50 -4.02
C GLU A 47 -4.59 -24.94 -4.91
N SER A 48 -5.64 -24.12 -5.01
CA SER A 48 -6.76 -24.43 -5.92
C SER A 48 -6.32 -24.35 -7.39
N ILE A 49 -5.55 -23.33 -7.75
CA ILE A 49 -5.00 -23.14 -9.10
C ILE A 49 -4.08 -24.30 -9.49
N SER A 50 -3.27 -24.83 -8.57
CA SER A 50 -2.39 -25.97 -8.87
C SER A 50 -3.16 -27.26 -9.19
N HIS A 51 -4.44 -27.33 -8.84
CA HIS A 51 -5.35 -28.43 -9.18
C HIS A 51 -6.32 -28.07 -10.32
N GLY A 52 -6.08 -26.98 -11.05
CA GLY A 52 -6.94 -26.54 -12.15
C GLY A 52 -8.27 -25.94 -11.71
N ARG A 53 -8.38 -25.46 -10.47
CA ARG A 53 -9.60 -24.90 -9.88
C ARG A 53 -9.41 -23.43 -9.51
N LEU A 54 -10.52 -22.70 -9.44
CA LEU A 54 -10.55 -21.30 -8.99
C LEU A 54 -11.36 -21.10 -7.71
N ASP A 55 -12.16 -22.10 -7.35
CA ASP A 55 -12.88 -22.14 -6.08
C ASP A 55 -11.98 -22.70 -4.97
N LEU A 56 -12.11 -22.13 -3.78
CA LEU A 56 -11.32 -22.48 -2.62
C LEU A 56 -11.75 -23.84 -2.05
N GLN A 57 -10.77 -24.65 -1.71
CA GLN A 57 -10.97 -25.95 -1.06
C GLN A 57 -10.24 -25.91 0.29
N SER A 58 -10.96 -25.74 1.40
CA SER A 58 -10.36 -25.76 2.74
C SER A 58 -11.32 -26.37 3.77
N PRO A 59 -10.83 -27.18 4.72
CA PRO A 59 -11.64 -27.75 5.82
C PRO A 59 -12.40 -26.69 6.63
N ILE A 60 -11.86 -25.48 6.72
CA ILE A 60 -12.52 -24.34 7.39
C ILE A 60 -13.83 -23.94 6.71
N LEU A 61 -13.93 -24.10 5.39
CA LEU A 61 -15.17 -23.84 4.65
C LEU A 61 -16.26 -24.86 5.00
N GLN A 62 -15.88 -26.03 5.52
CA GLN A 62 -16.79 -27.08 5.97
C GLN A 62 -17.30 -26.84 7.39
N GLN A 63 -16.77 -25.85 8.13
CA GLN A 63 -17.24 -25.49 9.47
C GLN A 63 -18.54 -24.68 9.47
N GLY A 64 -19.06 -24.30 8.29
CA GLY A 64 -20.42 -23.75 8.13
C GLY A 64 -20.61 -22.28 8.46
N TYR A 65 -19.55 -21.53 8.79
CA TYR A 65 -19.65 -20.09 9.08
C TYR A 65 -19.07 -19.23 7.94
N PRO A 66 -19.79 -18.18 7.50
CA PRO A 66 -19.28 -17.28 6.48
C PRO A 66 -18.03 -16.53 6.97
N VAL A 67 -16.97 -16.58 6.19
CA VAL A 67 -15.68 -15.95 6.50
C VAL A 67 -15.68 -14.56 5.86
N ILE A 68 -15.17 -13.57 6.59
CA ILE A 68 -15.03 -12.19 6.08
C ILE A 68 -14.16 -12.20 4.82
N ASP A 69 -14.53 -11.37 3.84
CA ASP A 69 -13.89 -11.24 2.53
C ASP A 69 -13.99 -12.49 1.63
N PHE A 70 -14.83 -13.47 1.97
CA PHE A 70 -15.09 -14.64 1.11
C PHE A 70 -16.41 -14.47 0.36
N ILE A 71 -16.52 -15.10 -0.79
CA ILE A 71 -17.70 -15.05 -1.67
C ILE A 71 -18.27 -16.46 -1.78
N TYR A 72 -19.52 -16.63 -1.37
CA TYR A 72 -20.26 -17.87 -1.53
C TYR A 72 -21.15 -17.74 -2.76
N TYR A 73 -20.87 -18.52 -3.82
CA TYR A 73 -21.56 -18.43 -5.11
C TYR A 73 -21.72 -19.82 -5.72
N GLN A 74 -22.97 -20.23 -5.99
CA GLN A 74 -23.31 -21.53 -6.60
C GLN A 74 -22.56 -22.72 -5.96
N ASP A 75 -22.70 -22.88 -4.63
CA ASP A 75 -22.07 -23.93 -3.81
C ASP A 75 -20.53 -23.94 -3.80
N LYS A 76 -19.91 -22.89 -4.34
CA LYS A 76 -18.46 -22.69 -4.37
C LYS A 76 -18.08 -21.47 -3.56
N VAL A 77 -16.82 -21.46 -3.12
CA VAL A 77 -16.26 -20.36 -2.34
C VAL A 77 -15.13 -19.71 -3.13
N TYR A 78 -15.15 -18.38 -3.23
CA TYR A 78 -14.16 -17.59 -3.94
C TYR A 78 -13.65 -16.45 -3.08
N ILE A 79 -12.63 -15.74 -3.57
CA ILE A 79 -12.13 -14.50 -2.98
C ILE A 79 -12.29 -13.33 -3.97
N PRO A 80 -12.62 -12.11 -3.50
CA PRO A 80 -12.76 -10.94 -4.37
C PRO A 80 -11.42 -10.41 -4.89
N PHE A 81 -10.32 -10.85 -4.28
CA PHE A 81 -8.98 -10.34 -4.59
C PHE A 81 -8.51 -10.71 -5.99
N GLY A 82 -7.64 -9.87 -6.56
CA GLY A 82 -6.95 -10.18 -7.80
C GLY A 82 -6.03 -11.42 -7.66
N PRO A 83 -5.79 -12.16 -8.75
CA PRO A 83 -5.06 -13.43 -8.69
C PRO A 83 -3.53 -13.28 -8.62
N PHE A 84 -2.96 -12.10 -8.87
CA PHE A 84 -1.49 -11.94 -8.94
C PHE A 84 -0.77 -12.29 -7.63
N PRO A 85 -1.25 -11.89 -6.42
CA PRO A 85 -0.66 -12.37 -5.17
C PRO A 85 -0.64 -13.89 -5.05
N ALA A 86 -1.70 -14.60 -5.48
CA ALA A 86 -1.73 -16.06 -5.45
C ALA A 86 -0.67 -16.66 -6.40
N ALA A 87 -0.37 -16.01 -7.52
CA ALA A 87 0.71 -16.45 -8.41
C ALA A 87 2.09 -16.41 -7.73
N ILE A 88 2.32 -15.51 -6.76
CA ILE A 88 3.54 -15.53 -5.94
C ILE A 88 3.55 -16.77 -5.05
N TYR A 89 2.42 -17.12 -4.44
CA TYR A 89 2.29 -18.32 -3.59
C TYR A 89 2.48 -19.63 -4.36
N LEU A 90 2.22 -19.66 -5.67
CA LEU A 90 2.51 -20.84 -6.51
C LEU A 90 3.98 -21.26 -6.45
N LEU A 91 4.90 -20.30 -6.31
CA LEU A 91 6.34 -20.55 -6.20
C LEU A 91 6.75 -21.17 -4.86
N PHE A 92 5.84 -21.19 -3.88
CA PHE A 92 6.08 -21.66 -2.52
C PHE A 92 5.14 -22.82 -2.14
N LEU A 93 4.55 -23.52 -3.11
CA LEU A 93 3.64 -24.65 -2.84
C LEU A 93 4.26 -25.76 -2.00
N ALA A 94 5.54 -26.04 -2.20
CA ALA A 94 6.30 -27.04 -1.45
C ALA A 94 6.65 -26.62 -0.01
N VAL A 95 6.49 -25.34 0.35
CA VAL A 95 6.76 -24.81 1.70
C VAL A 95 5.47 -24.87 2.52
N PRO A 96 5.52 -25.29 3.81
CA PRO A 96 4.34 -25.26 4.68
C PRO A 96 3.67 -23.89 4.69
N ALA A 97 2.33 -23.85 4.67
CA ALA A 97 1.55 -22.62 4.47
C ALA A 97 1.91 -21.48 5.45
N TRP A 98 2.14 -21.82 6.72
CA TRP A 98 2.56 -20.86 7.76
C TRP A 98 3.93 -20.25 7.41
N ALA A 99 4.91 -21.08 7.06
CA ALA A 99 6.27 -20.66 6.71
C ALA A 99 6.29 -19.86 5.40
N ALA A 100 5.56 -20.32 4.37
CA ALA A 100 5.45 -19.63 3.09
C ALA A 100 4.92 -18.20 3.27
N THR A 101 3.88 -18.02 4.08
CA THR A 101 3.31 -16.70 4.35
C THR A 101 4.32 -15.75 4.99
N HIS A 102 5.08 -16.22 5.98
CA HIS A 102 6.14 -15.42 6.60
C HIS A 102 7.26 -15.08 5.62
N ILE A 103 7.81 -16.09 4.94
CA ILE A 103 8.94 -15.93 4.01
C ILE A 103 8.57 -14.92 2.93
N ILE A 104 7.41 -15.10 2.29
CA ILE A 104 6.93 -14.18 1.25
C ILE A 104 6.78 -12.77 1.82
N THR A 105 6.17 -12.62 3.00
CA THR A 105 5.96 -11.29 3.57
C THR A 105 7.28 -10.59 3.91
N TYR A 106 8.21 -11.26 4.60
CA TYR A 106 9.51 -10.68 4.93
C TYR A 106 10.33 -10.35 3.69
N LEU A 107 10.30 -11.23 2.68
CA LEU A 107 10.93 -10.98 1.40
C LEU A 107 10.35 -9.73 0.73
N LEU A 108 9.03 -9.60 0.67
CA LEU A 108 8.37 -8.44 0.06
C LEU A 108 8.65 -7.14 0.83
N ILE A 109 8.68 -7.17 2.16
CA ILE A 109 9.05 -6.00 2.98
C ILE A 109 10.51 -5.59 2.71
N GLY A 110 11.43 -6.55 2.70
CA GLY A 110 12.84 -6.32 2.39
C GLY A 110 13.05 -5.77 0.98
N LEU A 111 12.32 -6.32 -0.01
CA LEU A 111 12.31 -5.83 -1.38
C LEU A 111 11.74 -4.41 -1.47
N CYS A 112 10.65 -4.09 -0.76
CA CYS A 112 10.09 -2.74 -0.71
C CYS A 112 11.10 -1.75 -0.14
N PHE A 113 11.74 -2.09 0.99
CA PHE A 113 12.77 -1.28 1.62
C PHE A 113 13.94 -1.04 0.66
N PHE A 114 14.45 -2.10 0.05
CA PHE A 114 15.53 -2.01 -0.92
C PHE A 114 15.15 -1.21 -2.17
N ALA A 115 13.93 -1.36 -2.67
CA ALA A 115 13.43 -0.63 -3.83
C ALA A 115 13.36 0.88 -3.55
N TRP A 116 12.85 1.28 -2.38
CA TRP A 116 12.86 2.68 -1.94
C TRP A 116 14.28 3.22 -1.77
N TYR A 117 15.17 2.46 -1.14
CA TYR A 117 16.59 2.82 -1.02
C TYR A 117 17.21 3.05 -2.41
N LYS A 118 17.02 2.11 -3.35
CA LYS A 118 17.55 2.21 -4.71
C LYS A 118 16.94 3.37 -5.49
N LEU A 119 15.66 3.67 -5.30
CA LEU A 119 15.00 4.84 -5.88
C LEU A 119 15.63 6.13 -5.36
N ALA A 120 15.80 6.26 -4.04
CA ALA A 120 16.47 7.41 -3.42
C ALA A 120 17.90 7.59 -3.95
N ARG A 121 18.67 6.50 -4.05
CA ARG A 121 20.02 6.51 -4.64
C ARG A 121 20.03 6.96 -6.10
N ARG A 122 18.99 6.64 -6.88
CA ARG A 122 18.83 7.10 -8.26
C ARG A 122 18.42 8.57 -8.36
N MET A 123 17.90 9.15 -7.28
CA MET A 123 17.60 10.58 -7.14
C MET A 123 18.76 11.36 -6.48
N ASP A 124 19.97 10.81 -6.47
CA ASP A 124 21.18 11.42 -5.91
C ASP A 124 21.17 11.72 -4.41
N PHE A 125 20.23 11.16 -3.64
CA PHE A 125 20.30 11.24 -2.17
C PHE A 125 21.55 10.52 -1.66
N THR A 126 22.10 10.91 -0.51
CA THR A 126 23.23 10.22 0.16
C THR A 126 22.84 8.82 0.66
N VAL A 127 23.81 7.98 1.03
CA VAL A 127 23.54 6.59 1.45
C VAL A 127 22.66 6.61 2.70
N GLN A 128 23.03 7.45 3.66
CA GLN A 128 22.26 7.68 4.88
C GLN A 128 20.84 8.16 4.59
N ASN A 129 20.67 9.15 3.71
CA ASN A 129 19.34 9.63 3.36
C ASN A 129 18.52 8.58 2.62
N GLY A 130 19.16 7.75 1.80
CA GLY A 130 18.49 6.60 1.18
C GLY A 130 17.90 5.64 2.21
N PHE A 131 18.61 5.37 3.31
CA PHE A 131 18.07 4.59 4.42
C PHE A 131 16.90 5.28 5.09
N TRP A 132 17.00 6.60 5.34
CA TRP A 132 15.87 7.37 5.89
C TRP A 132 14.64 7.38 4.98
N VAL A 133 14.83 7.46 3.66
CA VAL A 133 13.73 7.37 2.68
C VAL A 133 13.02 6.02 2.82
N ALA A 134 13.79 4.93 2.77
CA ALA A 134 13.22 3.58 2.89
C ALA A 134 12.56 3.37 4.26
N PHE A 135 13.22 3.81 5.32
CA PHE A 135 12.73 3.72 6.70
C PHE A 135 11.40 4.45 6.87
N ALA A 136 11.33 5.71 6.43
CA ALA A 136 10.16 6.53 6.64
C ALA A 136 8.92 5.96 5.96
N PHE A 137 9.05 5.45 4.73
CA PHE A 137 7.93 4.82 4.06
C PHE A 137 7.53 3.50 4.71
N ILE A 138 8.48 2.64 5.07
CA ILE A 138 8.18 1.28 5.55
C ILE A 138 7.70 1.27 7.00
N PHE A 139 8.23 2.15 7.84
CA PHE A 139 8.04 2.12 9.30
C PHE A 139 7.39 3.38 9.86
N ALA A 140 7.63 4.55 9.28
CA ALA A 140 7.01 5.81 9.71
C ALA A 140 5.79 6.18 8.85
N SER A 141 4.97 5.20 8.47
CA SER A 141 3.77 5.43 7.65
C SER A 141 2.69 4.39 7.95
N PRO A 142 1.47 4.51 7.36
CA PRO A 142 0.45 3.46 7.39
C PRO A 142 0.94 2.06 6.98
N MET A 143 2.05 1.99 6.23
CA MET A 143 2.69 0.73 5.85
C MET A 143 3.14 -0.11 7.06
N LEU A 144 3.48 0.52 8.20
CA LEU A 144 3.94 -0.20 9.39
C LEU A 144 2.91 -1.23 9.85
N PHE A 145 1.64 -0.83 9.93
CA PHE A 145 0.57 -1.75 10.33
C PHE A 145 0.45 -2.93 9.38
N VAL A 146 0.48 -2.66 8.07
CA VAL A 146 0.40 -3.68 7.03
C VAL A 146 1.59 -4.65 7.11
N ASN A 147 2.76 -4.14 7.49
CA ASN A 147 3.96 -4.95 7.66
C ASN A 147 3.93 -5.81 8.93
N VAL A 148 3.18 -5.41 9.95
CA VAL A 148 3.07 -6.11 11.24
C VAL A 148 1.89 -7.09 11.24
N TYR A 149 0.73 -6.69 10.73
CA TYR A 149 -0.51 -7.44 10.79
C TYR A 149 -0.71 -8.34 9.55
N PRO A 150 -0.68 -9.68 9.67
CA PRO A 150 -0.91 -10.57 8.55
C PRO A 150 -2.37 -10.51 8.09
N SER A 151 -2.59 -10.15 6.82
CA SER A 151 -3.90 -10.22 6.17
C SER A 151 -3.76 -10.29 4.64
N PRO A 152 -4.72 -10.89 3.91
CA PRO A 152 -4.72 -10.86 2.44
C PRO A 152 -4.74 -9.44 1.87
N ASN A 153 -5.56 -8.56 2.44
CA ASN A 153 -5.59 -7.16 2.07
C ASN A 153 -4.24 -6.45 2.30
N GLY A 154 -3.58 -6.75 3.44
CA GLY A 154 -2.25 -6.25 3.75
C GLY A 154 -1.21 -6.72 2.73
N MET A 155 -1.17 -8.03 2.45
CA MET A 155 -0.29 -8.63 1.44
C MET A 155 -0.45 -7.95 0.07
N SER A 156 -1.70 -7.74 -0.37
CA SER A 156 -2.00 -7.03 -1.62
C SER A 156 -1.43 -5.62 -1.62
N SER A 157 -1.52 -4.92 -0.48
CA SER A 157 -1.00 -3.55 -0.34
C SER A 157 0.54 -3.52 -0.41
N ILE A 158 1.23 -4.49 0.19
CA ILE A 158 2.71 -4.60 0.09
C ILE A 158 3.13 -4.80 -1.36
N ILE A 159 2.44 -5.69 -2.09
CA ILE A 159 2.72 -5.97 -3.50
C ILE A 159 2.47 -4.73 -4.36
N VAL A 160 1.35 -4.01 -4.14
CA VAL A 160 1.06 -2.75 -4.83
C VAL A 160 2.16 -1.72 -4.62
N VAL A 161 2.60 -1.53 -3.37
CA VAL A 161 3.71 -0.63 -3.05
C VAL A 161 4.98 -1.03 -3.79
N LEU A 162 5.36 -2.32 -3.74
CA LEU A 162 6.55 -2.82 -4.43
C LEU A 162 6.49 -2.53 -5.94
N LEU A 163 5.37 -2.88 -6.58
CA LEU A 163 5.16 -2.67 -8.02
C LEU A 163 5.24 -1.19 -8.39
N LEU A 164 4.59 -0.30 -7.64
CA LEU A 164 4.63 1.14 -7.89
C LEU A 164 6.03 1.73 -7.71
N VAL A 165 6.80 1.30 -6.71
CA VAL A 165 8.19 1.75 -6.52
C VAL A 165 9.09 1.25 -7.64
N MET A 166 8.90 0.00 -8.11
CA MET A 166 9.61 -0.52 -9.28
C MET A 166 9.26 0.24 -10.56
N VAL A 167 7.99 0.61 -10.75
CA VAL A 167 7.54 1.48 -11.85
C VAL A 167 8.27 2.81 -11.82
N LEU A 168 8.29 3.48 -10.66
CA LEU A 168 8.99 4.75 -10.48
C LEU A 168 10.50 4.62 -10.72
N TYR A 169 11.09 3.52 -10.25
CA TYR A 169 12.50 3.22 -10.46
C TYR A 169 12.82 3.07 -11.95
N GLU A 170 12.05 2.27 -12.68
CA GLU A 170 12.19 2.08 -14.13
C GLU A 170 12.00 3.40 -14.89
N TYR A 171 11.02 4.20 -14.48
CA TYR A 171 10.71 5.50 -15.05
C TYR A 171 11.81 6.55 -14.83
N LEU A 172 12.50 6.56 -13.68
CA LEU A 172 13.65 7.44 -13.49
C LEU A 172 14.88 6.99 -14.29
N GLY A 173 14.96 5.70 -14.64
CA GLY A 173 16.06 5.11 -15.38
C GLY A 173 15.85 5.16 -16.89
N LYS A 174 15.84 3.98 -17.51
CA LYS A 174 15.76 3.82 -18.97
C LYS A 174 14.36 4.08 -19.54
N ARG A 175 13.33 4.24 -18.70
CA ARG A 175 11.93 4.48 -19.14
C ARG A 175 11.45 3.43 -20.13
N ARG A 176 11.77 2.15 -19.90
CA ARG A 176 11.29 1.08 -20.78
C ARG A 176 9.79 0.90 -20.57
N TYR A 177 8.98 1.61 -21.36
CA TYR A 177 7.53 1.66 -21.23
C TYR A 177 6.87 0.27 -21.25
N GLY A 178 7.44 -0.70 -21.98
CA GLY A 178 7.00 -2.10 -21.94
C GLY A 178 7.09 -2.74 -20.54
N ARG A 179 8.16 -2.45 -19.78
CA ARG A 179 8.32 -2.92 -18.40
C ARG A 179 7.36 -2.21 -17.45
N ILE A 180 7.16 -0.90 -17.65
CA ILE A 180 6.18 -0.12 -16.88
C ILE A 180 4.78 -0.71 -17.12
N GLY A 181 4.41 -0.96 -18.38
CA GLY A 181 3.14 -1.59 -18.75
C GLY A 181 2.96 -2.97 -18.11
N LEU A 182 3.99 -3.82 -18.15
CA LEU A 182 3.96 -5.15 -17.50
C LEU A 182 3.75 -5.04 -15.99
N LEU A 183 4.43 -4.10 -15.32
CA LEU A 183 4.24 -3.87 -13.89
C LEU A 183 2.82 -3.38 -13.58
N TYR A 184 2.25 -2.51 -14.42
CA TYR A 184 0.85 -2.09 -14.32
C TYR A 184 -0.16 -3.21 -14.59
N ALA A 185 0.17 -4.16 -15.46
CA ALA A 185 -0.62 -5.37 -15.69
C ALA A 185 -0.70 -6.23 -14.42
N CYS A 186 0.44 -6.43 -13.75
CA CYS A 186 0.49 -7.10 -12.44
C CYS A 186 -0.24 -6.29 -11.36
N LEU A 187 -0.13 -4.96 -11.40
CA LEU A 187 -0.78 -4.06 -10.46
C LEU A 187 -2.30 -4.19 -10.55
N LEU A 188 -2.85 -4.16 -11.77
CA LEU A 188 -4.28 -4.37 -12.05
C LEU A 188 -4.75 -5.74 -11.54
N ALA A 189 -3.97 -6.79 -11.76
CA ALA A 189 -4.25 -8.14 -11.27
C ALA A 189 -4.03 -8.31 -9.75
N THR A 190 -3.61 -7.25 -9.04
CA THR A 190 -3.49 -7.20 -7.57
C THR A 190 -4.62 -6.35 -6.99
N ARG A 191 -4.69 -5.06 -7.38
CA ARG A 191 -5.69 -4.08 -6.94
C ARG A 191 -6.02 -3.15 -8.10
N GLY A 192 -7.28 -3.16 -8.53
CA GLY A 192 -7.71 -2.41 -9.72
C GLY A 192 -7.58 -0.89 -9.59
N THR A 193 -7.84 -0.33 -8.42
CA THR A 193 -7.73 1.12 -8.15
C THR A 193 -6.35 1.68 -8.45
N ALA A 194 -5.28 0.97 -8.07
CA ALA A 194 -3.91 1.43 -8.22
C ALA A 194 -3.46 1.57 -9.69
N VAL A 195 -4.11 0.86 -10.63
CA VAL A 195 -3.77 0.94 -12.06
C VAL A 195 -3.96 2.35 -12.63
N LEU A 196 -4.86 3.14 -12.07
CA LEU A 196 -5.26 4.44 -12.60
C LEU A 196 -4.14 5.48 -12.54
N SER A 197 -3.12 5.24 -11.71
CA SER A 197 -1.89 6.03 -11.71
C SER A 197 -1.12 5.96 -13.03
N ILE A 198 -1.44 5.02 -13.93
CA ILE A 198 -0.85 4.91 -15.27
C ILE A 198 -1.03 6.19 -16.11
N ILE A 199 -2.09 6.95 -15.83
CA ILE A 199 -2.42 8.21 -16.51
C ILE A 199 -1.26 9.22 -16.41
N PHE A 200 -0.54 9.25 -15.27
CA PHE A 200 0.66 10.06 -15.13
C PHE A 200 1.70 9.74 -16.22
N PHE A 201 1.99 8.46 -16.43
CA PHE A 201 2.97 8.01 -17.43
C PHE A 201 2.49 8.23 -18.86
N MET A 202 1.18 8.12 -19.11
CA MET A 202 0.59 8.40 -20.42
C MET A 202 0.70 9.88 -20.80
N ILE A 203 0.34 10.78 -19.88
CA ILE A 203 0.44 12.23 -20.11
C ILE A 203 1.89 12.63 -20.35
N ASP A 204 2.81 12.15 -19.51
CA ASP A 204 4.22 12.44 -19.64
C ASP A 204 4.81 11.89 -20.96
N ALA A 205 4.45 10.66 -21.35
CA ALA A 205 4.84 10.08 -22.63
C ALA A 205 4.30 10.87 -23.82
N ALA A 206 3.02 11.30 -23.78
CA ALA A 206 2.41 12.11 -24.83
C ALA A 206 3.16 13.42 -25.02
N VAL A 207 3.53 14.09 -23.93
CA VAL A 207 4.27 15.35 -24.00
C VAL A 207 5.69 15.16 -24.54
N ARG A 208 6.39 14.09 -24.15
CA ARG A 208 7.75 13.80 -24.63
C ARG A 208 7.78 13.42 -26.12
N HIS A 209 6.80 12.65 -26.58
CA HIS A 209 6.77 12.13 -27.95
C HIS A 209 5.81 12.91 -28.88
N ARG A 210 5.38 14.11 -28.48
CA ARG A 210 4.42 14.95 -29.22
C ARG A 210 4.80 15.29 -30.66
N HIS A 211 6.09 15.21 -31.00
CA HIS A 211 6.62 15.53 -32.33
C HIS A 211 6.71 14.30 -33.26
N SER A 212 6.47 13.08 -32.76
CA SER A 212 6.54 11.84 -33.54
C SER A 212 5.34 10.95 -33.22
N PHE A 213 4.34 10.94 -34.11
CA PHE A 213 3.14 10.10 -33.95
C PHE A 213 3.51 8.62 -33.86
N ARG A 214 4.46 8.15 -34.68
CA ARG A 214 4.92 6.76 -34.67
C ARG A 214 5.53 6.35 -33.32
N ASP A 215 6.39 7.18 -32.73
CA ASP A 215 7.00 6.87 -31.44
C ASP A 215 5.99 6.96 -30.31
N MET A 216 5.06 7.92 -30.37
CA MET A 216 3.96 8.02 -29.42
C MET A 216 3.10 6.75 -29.45
N CYS A 217 2.68 6.27 -30.62
CA CYS A 217 1.94 5.02 -30.77
C CYS A 217 2.72 3.82 -30.24
N ARG A 218 4.03 3.72 -30.52
CA ARG A 218 4.88 2.63 -30.02
C ARG A 218 4.96 2.63 -28.50
N VAL A 219 5.14 3.80 -27.88
CA VAL A 219 5.21 3.95 -26.43
C VAL A 219 3.87 3.62 -25.79
N PHE A 220 2.76 4.10 -26.35
CA PHE A 220 1.41 3.82 -25.86
C PHE A 220 1.08 2.34 -26.00
N ALA A 221 1.40 1.72 -27.13
CA ALA A 221 1.25 0.28 -27.32
C ALA A 221 2.08 -0.51 -26.29
N SER A 222 3.35 -0.13 -26.08
CA SER A 222 4.22 -0.78 -25.09
C SER A 222 3.66 -0.66 -23.66
N LEU A 223 3.04 0.48 -23.33
CA LEU A 223 2.48 0.73 -22.00
C LEU A 223 1.13 0.02 -21.81
N LEU A 224 0.26 0.03 -22.82
CA LEU A 224 -1.14 -0.38 -22.70
C LEU A 224 -1.41 -1.83 -23.11
N ILE A 225 -0.63 -2.43 -24.02
CA ILE A 225 -0.84 -3.83 -24.43
C ILE A 225 -0.77 -4.79 -23.23
N PRO A 226 0.26 -4.71 -22.34
CA PRO A 226 0.29 -5.59 -21.17
C PRO A 226 -0.91 -5.39 -20.24
N VAL A 227 -1.37 -4.14 -20.07
CA VAL A 227 -2.54 -3.81 -19.25
C VAL A 227 -3.81 -4.37 -19.88
N LEU A 228 -3.98 -4.24 -21.19
CA LEU A 228 -5.09 -4.81 -21.94
C LEU A 228 -5.12 -6.35 -21.81
N ILE A 229 -3.97 -7.01 -21.90
CA ILE A 229 -3.87 -8.46 -21.67
C ILE A 229 -4.36 -8.81 -20.26
N SER A 230 -3.97 -8.03 -19.25
CA SER A 230 -4.45 -8.23 -17.87
C SER A 230 -5.95 -7.98 -17.73
N VAL A 231 -6.52 -6.96 -18.38
CA VAL A 231 -7.97 -6.72 -18.44
C VAL A 231 -8.71 -7.93 -19.03
N LEU A 232 -8.25 -8.43 -20.19
CA LEU A 232 -8.85 -9.58 -20.85
C LEU A 232 -8.75 -10.85 -20.00
N PHE A 233 -7.60 -11.05 -19.35
CA PHE A 233 -7.40 -12.16 -18.42
C PHE A 233 -8.34 -12.06 -17.21
N LEU A 234 -8.50 -10.88 -16.60
CA LEU A 234 -9.41 -10.69 -15.46
C LEU A 234 -10.88 -10.84 -15.87
N ALA A 235 -11.26 -10.38 -17.06
CA ALA A 235 -12.61 -10.58 -17.59
C ALA A 235 -12.90 -12.08 -17.77
N TRP A 236 -11.97 -12.83 -18.36
CA TRP A 236 -12.06 -14.30 -18.45
C TRP A 236 -12.13 -14.94 -17.05
N TYR A 237 -11.25 -14.54 -16.14
CA TYR A 237 -11.22 -15.03 -14.75
C TYR A 237 -12.55 -14.80 -14.03
N ASN A 238 -13.22 -13.68 -14.27
CA ASN A 238 -14.54 -13.37 -13.72
C ASN A 238 -15.66 -14.19 -14.39
N VAL A 239 -15.62 -14.40 -15.71
CA VAL A 239 -16.58 -15.28 -16.40
C VAL A 239 -16.52 -16.71 -15.85
N VAL A 240 -15.34 -17.25 -15.60
CA VAL A 240 -15.19 -18.61 -15.06
C VAL A 240 -15.68 -18.72 -13.61
N ARG A 241 -15.56 -17.65 -12.80
CA ARG A 241 -15.99 -17.65 -11.39
C ARG A 241 -17.47 -17.32 -11.19
N PHE A 242 -17.97 -16.33 -11.93
CA PHE A 242 -19.27 -15.70 -11.67
C PHE A 242 -20.18 -15.65 -12.89
N GLY A 243 -19.73 -16.11 -14.06
CA GLY A 243 -20.50 -16.09 -15.30
C GLY A 243 -20.60 -14.72 -15.99
N SER A 244 -19.96 -13.68 -15.44
CA SER A 244 -19.95 -12.32 -16.01
C SER A 244 -18.55 -11.72 -16.00
N PRO A 245 -18.09 -11.06 -17.09
CA PRO A 245 -16.77 -10.44 -17.12
C PRO A 245 -16.65 -9.21 -16.21
N LEU A 246 -17.77 -8.57 -15.88
CA LEU A 246 -17.82 -7.35 -15.07
C LEU A 246 -18.06 -7.63 -13.57
N GLU A 247 -18.44 -8.86 -13.21
CA GLU A 247 -18.60 -9.24 -11.81
C GLU A 247 -17.24 -9.55 -11.19
N SER A 248 -16.73 -8.64 -10.37
CA SER A 248 -15.41 -8.79 -9.73
C SER A 248 -15.45 -9.64 -8.45
N GLY A 249 -16.64 -9.82 -7.87
CA GLY A 249 -16.85 -10.46 -6.58
C GLY A 249 -16.90 -9.49 -5.39
N TYR A 250 -16.47 -8.23 -5.55
CA TYR A 250 -16.54 -7.22 -4.49
C TYR A 250 -17.98 -6.87 -4.09
N GLY A 251 -18.92 -6.95 -5.04
CA GLY A 251 -20.36 -6.79 -4.76
C GLY A 251 -20.95 -7.95 -3.95
N LEU A 252 -20.33 -9.13 -4.03
CA LEU A 252 -20.84 -10.39 -3.45
C LEU A 252 -20.15 -10.78 -2.14
N ALA A 253 -18.98 -10.22 -1.85
CA ALA A 253 -18.17 -10.60 -0.69
C ALA A 253 -18.89 -10.38 0.64
N TYR A 254 -18.73 -11.33 1.56
CA TYR A 254 -19.26 -11.22 2.92
C TYR A 254 -18.39 -10.29 3.75
N SER A 255 -18.96 -9.21 4.31
CA SER A 255 -18.20 -8.20 5.05
C SER A 255 -18.24 -8.35 6.58
N GLY A 256 -19.10 -9.21 7.14
CA GLY A 256 -19.23 -9.50 8.58
C GLY A 256 -19.74 -8.34 9.47
N ILE A 257 -19.54 -7.10 9.05
CA ILE A 257 -20.08 -5.85 9.62
C ILE A 257 -21.16 -5.36 8.66
N ASP A 258 -22.20 -4.68 9.14
CA ASP A 258 -23.29 -4.08 8.36
C ASP A 258 -22.83 -2.92 7.45
N LEU A 259 -21.88 -3.22 6.56
CA LEU A 259 -21.54 -2.45 5.38
C LEU A 259 -22.54 -2.72 4.24
N GLY A 260 -23.58 -3.55 4.48
CA GLY A 260 -24.64 -3.85 3.53
C GLY A 260 -25.31 -2.56 3.07
N ALA A 261 -25.75 -1.72 4.01
CA ALA A 261 -26.35 -0.42 3.72
C ALA A 261 -25.42 0.55 2.94
N MET A 262 -24.10 0.41 3.07
CA MET A 262 -23.13 1.21 2.30
C MET A 262 -22.91 0.64 0.90
N ARG A 263 -22.90 -0.69 0.76
CA ARG A 263 -22.75 -1.38 -0.53
C ARG A 263 -23.99 -1.28 -1.39
N ASP A 264 -25.18 -1.33 -0.79
CA ASP A 264 -26.48 -1.18 -1.48
C ASP A 264 -26.61 0.19 -2.13
N ALA A 265 -25.87 1.17 -1.62
CA ALA A 265 -25.76 2.49 -2.20
C ALA A 265 -24.74 2.62 -3.34
N GLY A 266 -24.15 1.49 -3.77
CA GLY A 266 -23.13 1.39 -4.79
C GLY A 266 -21.72 1.24 -4.24
N LEU A 267 -20.89 0.47 -4.96
CA LEU A 267 -19.47 0.26 -4.64
C LEU A 267 -18.66 1.56 -4.67
N PHE A 268 -18.99 2.47 -5.59
CA PHE A 268 -18.39 3.79 -5.70
C PHE A 268 -19.47 4.87 -5.71
N GLY A 269 -19.31 5.90 -4.89
CA GLY A 269 -20.28 6.98 -4.80
C GLY A 269 -19.82 8.15 -3.97
N ILE A 270 -20.30 9.35 -4.32
CA ILE A 270 -19.92 10.60 -3.63
C ILE A 270 -20.32 10.61 -2.15
N ARG A 271 -21.34 9.85 -1.77
CA ARG A 271 -21.77 9.66 -0.38
C ARG A 271 -20.67 9.07 0.53
N HIS A 272 -19.71 8.34 -0.05
CA HIS A 272 -18.61 7.70 0.69
C HIS A 272 -17.44 8.65 0.92
N LEU A 273 -17.37 9.77 0.18
CA LEU A 273 -16.27 10.73 0.23
C LEU A 273 -16.06 11.35 1.62
N PRO A 274 -17.09 11.86 2.35
CA PRO A 274 -16.87 12.50 3.64
C PRO A 274 -16.26 11.56 4.68
N GLY A 275 -16.75 10.32 4.75
CA GLY A 275 -16.24 9.30 5.67
C GLY A 275 -14.80 8.91 5.33
N ASN A 276 -14.53 8.55 4.08
CA ASN A 276 -13.17 8.20 3.65
C ASN A 276 -12.18 9.36 3.84
N LEU A 277 -12.59 10.60 3.54
CA LEU A 277 -11.74 11.77 3.73
C LEU A 277 -11.44 12.02 5.22
N TYR A 278 -12.43 11.84 6.10
CA TYR A 278 -12.25 11.95 7.54
C TYR A 278 -11.25 10.91 8.06
N TYR A 279 -11.41 9.64 7.70
CA TYR A 279 -10.49 8.58 8.14
C TYR A 279 -9.11 8.67 7.48
N PHE A 280 -9.04 9.18 6.25
CA PHE A 280 -7.78 9.43 5.56
C PHE A 280 -6.97 10.56 6.21
N LEU A 281 -7.61 11.69 6.53
CA LEU A 281 -6.91 12.89 6.99
C LEU A 281 -6.93 13.07 8.51
N PHE A 282 -8.10 12.96 9.14
CA PHE A 282 -8.37 13.61 10.43
C PHE A 282 -8.65 12.65 11.59
N SER A 283 -9.00 11.39 11.36
CA SER A 283 -9.29 10.42 12.43
C SER A 283 -8.12 10.36 13.43
N GLY A 284 -8.37 10.79 14.67
CA GLY A 284 -7.33 10.89 15.69
C GLY A 284 -7.16 9.59 16.50
N PRO A 285 -6.10 9.49 17.31
CA PRO A 285 -6.03 8.48 18.35
C PRO A 285 -7.14 8.70 19.41
N LEU A 286 -7.54 7.62 20.06
CA LEU A 286 -8.59 7.62 21.09
C LEU A 286 -7.95 7.68 22.49
N PRO A 287 -8.48 8.46 23.44
CA PRO A 287 -7.99 8.46 24.82
C PRO A 287 -8.30 7.14 25.52
N VAL A 288 -7.39 6.68 26.38
CA VAL A 288 -7.62 5.55 27.30
C VAL A 288 -7.83 6.12 28.70
N THR A 289 -9.04 5.95 29.23
CA THR A 289 -9.44 6.46 30.55
C THR A 289 -9.82 5.32 31.49
N SER A 290 -9.74 5.57 32.79
CA SER A 290 -10.24 4.66 33.84
C SER A 290 -11.60 5.11 34.35
N PRO A 291 -12.70 4.39 34.03
CA PRO A 291 -14.03 4.71 34.56
C PRO A 291 -14.07 4.57 36.09
N PRO A 292 -14.82 5.41 36.83
CA PRO A 292 -15.75 6.44 36.36
C PRO A 292 -15.10 7.80 36.06
N GLY A 293 -13.78 7.93 36.18
CA GLY A 293 -13.05 9.18 35.94
C GLY A 293 -12.72 9.43 34.48
N GLN A 294 -12.27 10.65 34.18
CA GLN A 294 -11.69 11.03 32.88
C GLN A 294 -10.15 11.08 32.91
N ALA A 295 -9.53 10.53 33.96
CA ALA A 295 -8.08 10.46 34.05
C ALA A 295 -7.51 9.52 32.99
N LEU A 296 -6.54 10.01 32.21
CA LEU A 296 -5.81 9.18 31.26
C LEU A 296 -4.97 8.16 32.02
N VAL A 297 -5.11 6.90 31.67
CA VAL A 297 -4.30 5.80 32.22
C VAL A 297 -3.48 5.18 31.11
N PHE A 298 -2.27 4.72 31.44
CA PHE A 298 -1.41 4.05 30.46
C PHE A 298 -2.20 2.94 29.73
N PRO A 299 -2.21 2.90 28.38
CA PRO A 299 -1.30 3.58 27.47
C PRO A 299 -1.76 4.96 26.99
N TYR A 300 -2.53 5.73 27.75
CA TYR A 300 -2.99 7.11 27.52
C TYR A 300 -3.80 7.38 26.24
N VAL A 301 -3.32 6.92 25.10
CA VAL A 301 -3.99 6.90 23.81
C VAL A 301 -3.85 5.53 23.14
N THR A 302 -4.91 5.13 22.45
CA THR A 302 -4.99 3.95 21.59
C THR A 302 -5.49 4.36 20.20
N PHE A 303 -5.72 3.41 19.30
CA PHE A 303 -6.27 3.70 17.98
C PHE A 303 -7.55 2.92 17.71
N SER A 304 -8.42 3.52 16.91
CA SER A 304 -9.59 2.82 16.37
C SER A 304 -9.16 1.85 15.27
N LEU A 305 -9.74 0.65 15.21
CA LEU A 305 -9.51 -0.30 14.11
C LEU A 305 -10.00 0.21 12.75
N TRP A 306 -10.79 1.30 12.74
CA TRP A 306 -11.17 2.02 11.53
C TRP A 306 -10.03 2.88 10.95
N GLY A 307 -8.95 3.11 11.71
CA GLY A 307 -7.75 3.80 11.26
C GLY A 307 -7.52 5.15 11.95
N VAL A 308 -6.31 5.66 11.71
CA VAL A 308 -5.84 6.96 12.20
C VAL A 308 -5.35 7.74 10.98
N GLY A 309 -5.72 9.01 10.89
CA GLY A 309 -5.43 9.87 9.76
C GLY A 309 -3.94 10.06 9.49
N ILE A 310 -3.64 10.41 8.25
CA ILE A 310 -2.27 10.66 7.76
C ILE A 310 -1.57 11.80 8.50
N ILE A 311 -2.34 12.74 9.07
CA ILE A 311 -1.81 13.84 9.89
C ILE A 311 -1.00 13.29 11.08
N TYR A 312 -1.41 12.16 11.64
CA TYR A 312 -0.73 11.52 12.77
C TYR A 312 0.24 10.42 12.33
N THR A 313 -0.16 9.64 11.32
CA THR A 313 0.59 8.44 10.91
C THR A 313 1.71 8.71 9.91
N ALA A 314 1.71 9.86 9.23
CA ALA A 314 2.77 10.33 8.33
C ALA A 314 2.81 11.88 8.20
N PRO A 315 2.95 12.64 9.31
CA PRO A 315 2.90 14.12 9.33
C PRO A 315 3.90 14.81 8.39
N TYR A 316 5.02 14.17 8.07
CA TYR A 316 6.02 14.73 7.15
C TYR A 316 5.46 14.98 5.74
N LEU A 317 4.37 14.31 5.35
CA LEU A 317 3.70 14.54 4.07
C LEU A 317 2.87 15.82 4.04
N LEU A 318 2.50 16.39 5.19
CA LEU A 318 1.77 17.65 5.25
C LEU A 318 2.58 18.81 4.67
N SER A 319 3.91 18.68 4.63
CA SER A 319 4.79 19.62 3.93
C SER A 319 4.44 19.82 2.45
N LEU A 320 3.70 18.88 1.83
CA LEU A 320 3.23 18.99 0.45
C LEU A 320 2.00 19.90 0.29
N LEU A 321 1.19 20.10 1.32
CA LEU A 321 -0.11 20.79 1.22
C LEU A 321 0.02 22.28 0.89
N TRP A 322 1.06 22.94 1.41
CA TRP A 322 1.26 24.38 1.25
C TRP A 322 2.23 24.74 0.11
N ARG A 323 2.65 23.75 -0.68
CA ARG A 323 3.65 23.94 -1.73
C ARG A 323 2.99 24.20 -3.08
N ARG A 324 3.53 25.16 -3.84
CA ARG A 324 3.15 25.36 -5.25
C ARG A 324 3.69 24.22 -6.13
N ILE A 325 2.95 23.89 -7.18
CA ILE A 325 3.41 22.95 -8.21
C ILE A 325 4.63 23.57 -8.91
N GLY A 326 5.77 22.88 -8.84
CA GLY A 326 7.04 23.44 -9.27
C GLY A 326 7.34 23.24 -10.75
N ASP A 327 6.89 22.14 -11.36
CA ASP A 327 7.13 21.85 -12.78
C ASP A 327 5.97 21.03 -13.41
N ARG A 328 6.00 20.89 -14.75
CA ARG A 328 4.98 20.12 -15.49
C ARG A 328 4.93 18.66 -15.06
N LEU A 329 6.06 18.08 -14.68
CA LEU A 329 6.12 16.68 -14.28
C LEU A 329 5.44 16.45 -12.93
N GLU A 330 5.57 17.40 -12.00
CA GLU A 330 4.81 17.43 -10.75
C GLU A 330 3.30 17.61 -10.99
N LEU A 331 2.90 18.42 -11.97
CA LEU A 331 1.49 18.51 -12.37
C LEU A 331 0.97 17.15 -12.85
N PHE A 332 1.71 16.46 -13.70
CA PHE A 332 1.31 15.13 -14.20
C PHE A 332 1.25 14.10 -13.07
N LEU A 333 2.18 14.17 -12.10
CA LEU A 333 2.14 13.34 -10.90
C LEU A 333 0.87 13.60 -10.07
N TRP A 334 0.51 14.87 -9.84
CA TRP A 334 -0.74 15.21 -9.14
C TRP A 334 -1.97 14.67 -9.86
N ILE A 335 -2.01 14.74 -11.20
CA ILE A 335 -3.09 14.14 -11.99
C ILE A 335 -3.14 12.63 -11.77
N GLY A 336 -2.01 11.91 -11.85
CA GLY A 336 -1.98 10.46 -11.59
C GLY A 336 -2.37 10.08 -10.16
N ILE A 337 -1.95 10.87 -9.17
CA ILE A 337 -2.38 10.73 -7.77
C ILE A 337 -3.90 10.90 -7.68
N ALA A 338 -4.46 11.94 -8.27
CA ALA A 338 -5.89 12.21 -8.25
C ALA A 338 -6.71 11.10 -8.94
N CYS A 339 -6.26 10.60 -10.09
CA CYS A 339 -6.90 9.49 -10.81
C CYS A 339 -7.00 8.22 -9.96
N THR A 340 -6.08 8.01 -9.01
CA THR A 340 -6.10 6.85 -8.11
C THR A 340 -6.82 7.16 -6.81
N ALA A 341 -6.58 8.32 -6.22
CA ALA A 341 -7.14 8.73 -4.93
C ALA A 341 -8.64 8.96 -5.00
N ILE A 342 -9.17 9.54 -6.09
CA ILE A 342 -10.60 9.82 -6.21
C ILE A 342 -11.43 8.53 -6.11
N PRO A 343 -11.19 7.47 -6.92
CA PRO A 343 -11.95 6.23 -6.79
C PRO A 343 -11.76 5.55 -5.43
N VAL A 344 -10.56 5.61 -4.84
CA VAL A 344 -10.33 5.10 -3.48
C VAL A 344 -11.20 5.81 -2.45
N LEU A 345 -11.28 7.15 -2.50
CA LEU A 345 -12.08 7.94 -1.56
C LEU A 345 -13.59 7.83 -1.82
N LEU A 346 -13.98 7.46 -3.05
CA LEU A 346 -15.37 7.18 -3.41
C LEU A 346 -15.79 5.74 -3.09
N TYR A 347 -14.88 4.88 -2.66
CA TYR A 347 -15.17 3.47 -2.39
C TYR A 347 -16.01 3.30 -1.10
N TYR A 348 -16.97 2.37 -1.12
CA TYR A 348 -17.89 2.14 0.00
C TYR A 348 -17.19 1.70 1.30
N GLY A 349 -16.03 1.05 1.19
CA GLY A 349 -15.25 0.62 2.34
C GLY A 349 -14.26 1.68 2.79
N ILE A 350 -14.12 1.85 4.10
CA ILE A 350 -13.08 2.68 4.73
C ILE A 350 -11.86 1.82 5.14
N GLY A 351 -12.04 0.49 5.16
CA GLY A 351 -11.08 -0.48 5.69
C GLY A 351 -11.40 -0.83 7.15
N ALA A 352 -10.97 -1.99 7.59
CA ALA A 352 -11.14 -2.49 8.96
C ALA A 352 -9.85 -3.18 9.42
N ALA A 353 -9.59 -3.12 10.73
CA ALA A 353 -8.33 -3.52 11.36
C ALA A 353 -7.13 -2.88 10.66
N GLN A 354 -6.96 -1.56 10.86
CA GLN A 354 -5.84 -0.80 10.31
C GLN A 354 -5.36 0.29 11.28
N LEU A 355 -4.07 0.60 11.22
CA LEU A 355 -3.49 1.86 11.71
C LEU A 355 -3.01 2.63 10.47
N GLY A 356 -3.42 3.89 10.36
CA GLY A 356 -3.36 4.59 9.08
C GLY A 356 -4.57 4.30 8.19
N TYR A 357 -4.58 4.90 6.99
CA TYR A 357 -5.58 4.64 5.97
C TYR A 357 -4.99 3.71 4.89
N ARG A 358 -5.22 2.40 5.04
CA ARG A 358 -4.57 1.34 4.23
C ARG A 358 -4.83 1.50 2.73
N TYR A 359 -6.05 1.85 2.33
CA TYR A 359 -6.36 2.05 0.90
C TYR A 359 -5.57 3.20 0.28
N GLY A 360 -5.07 4.13 1.11
CA GLY A 360 -4.15 5.16 0.68
C GLY A 360 -2.88 4.62 0.03
N LEU A 361 -2.45 3.39 0.37
CA LEU A 361 -1.26 2.74 -0.20
C LEU A 361 -1.33 2.53 -1.72
N ASP A 362 -2.52 2.64 -2.32
CA ASP A 362 -2.69 2.59 -3.78
C ASP A 362 -2.12 3.85 -4.49
N PHE A 363 -2.06 5.00 -3.80
CA PHE A 363 -1.51 6.26 -4.35
C PHE A 363 -0.37 6.85 -3.52
N PHE A 364 -0.17 6.39 -2.29
CA PHE A 364 0.87 6.86 -1.37
C PHE A 364 2.29 6.79 -1.95
N PRO A 365 2.70 5.76 -2.72
CA PRO A 365 4.02 5.74 -3.35
C PRO A 365 4.25 6.94 -4.28
N LEU A 366 3.23 7.40 -5.00
CA LEU A 366 3.35 8.58 -5.87
C LEU A 366 3.42 9.87 -5.04
N VAL A 367 2.62 9.98 -3.97
CA VAL A 367 2.67 11.12 -3.03
C VAL A 367 4.05 11.20 -2.36
N TYR A 368 4.59 10.06 -1.94
CA TYR A 368 5.91 9.99 -1.32
C TYR A 368 7.02 10.32 -2.34
N PHE A 369 6.91 9.85 -3.58
CA PHE A 369 7.81 10.24 -4.65
C PHE A 369 7.78 11.76 -4.93
N LEU A 370 6.61 12.40 -4.85
CA LEU A 370 6.48 13.85 -4.93
C LEU A 370 7.19 14.57 -3.77
N LEU A 371 7.13 14.03 -2.54
CA LEU A 371 7.93 14.52 -1.42
C LEU A 371 9.43 14.40 -1.71
N LEU A 372 9.90 13.25 -2.22
CA LEU A 372 11.31 13.06 -2.54
C LEU A 372 11.80 14.06 -3.60
N ARG A 373 11.01 14.32 -4.65
CA ARG A 373 11.34 15.36 -5.65
C ARG A 373 11.45 16.75 -5.01
N THR A 374 10.59 17.05 -4.04
CA THR A 374 10.61 18.32 -3.32
C THR A 374 11.89 18.48 -2.51
N LEU A 375 12.26 17.45 -1.75
CA LEU A 375 13.50 17.44 -0.96
C LEU A 375 14.75 17.45 -1.84
N GLN A 376 14.69 16.80 -3.01
CA GLN A 376 15.79 16.78 -3.97
C GLN A 376 16.11 18.18 -4.52
N LYS A 377 15.08 19.00 -4.79
CA LYS A 377 15.23 20.36 -5.33
C LYS A 377 15.83 21.37 -4.35
N GLN A 378 15.71 21.14 -3.04
CA GLN A 378 16.23 22.05 -2.02
C GLN A 378 17.74 21.85 -1.86
N ASP A 379 18.17 20.70 -1.33
CA ASP A 379 19.59 20.48 -0.99
C ASP A 379 20.09 19.06 -1.29
N LYS A 380 19.29 18.22 -1.98
CA LYS A 380 19.53 16.75 -2.15
C LYS A 380 19.78 16.01 -0.83
N LEU A 381 19.47 16.66 0.29
CA LEU A 381 19.62 16.17 1.64
C LEU A 381 18.26 16.19 2.33
N ILE A 382 18.00 15.18 3.17
CA ILE A 382 16.87 15.23 4.08
C ILE A 382 17.28 16.13 5.25
N PRO A 383 16.56 17.23 5.51
CA PRO A 383 16.86 18.09 6.66
C PRO A 383 16.75 17.29 7.97
N VAL A 384 17.59 17.58 8.97
CA VAL A 384 17.57 16.91 10.29
C VAL A 384 16.17 16.91 10.90
N ARG A 385 15.44 18.03 10.78
CA ARG A 385 14.03 18.15 11.25
C ARG A 385 13.10 17.09 10.65
N PHE A 386 13.30 16.70 9.38
CA PHE A 386 12.52 15.65 8.74
C PHE A 386 12.89 14.27 9.27
N GLU A 387 14.17 13.99 9.49
CA GLU A 387 14.61 12.72 10.10
C GLU A 387 14.04 12.57 11.51
N VAL A 388 14.11 13.61 12.34
CA VAL A 388 13.52 13.64 13.68
C VAL A 388 12.01 13.42 13.60
N LEU A 389 11.31 14.10 12.69
CA LEU A 389 9.87 13.91 12.50
C LEU A 389 9.53 12.47 12.08
N MET A 390 10.30 11.88 11.16
CA MET A 390 10.13 10.48 10.74
C MET A 390 10.37 9.50 11.89
N ALA A 391 11.41 9.73 12.71
CA ALA A 391 11.70 8.90 13.88
C ALA A 391 10.59 8.99 14.94
N LEU A 392 10.12 10.20 15.27
CA LEU A 392 9.00 10.42 16.19
C LEU A 392 7.70 9.80 15.67
N THR A 393 7.45 9.91 14.37
CA THR A 393 6.29 9.27 13.73
C THR A 393 6.35 7.75 13.87
N TYR A 394 7.52 7.14 13.64
CA TYR A 394 7.71 5.70 13.86
C TYR A 394 7.45 5.32 15.32
N ILE A 395 8.05 6.04 16.28
CA ILE A 395 7.85 5.78 17.71
C ILE A 395 6.36 5.86 18.07
N PHE A 396 5.66 6.88 17.58
CA PHE A 396 4.22 7.04 17.81
C PHE A 396 3.40 5.90 17.20
N ASN A 397 3.65 5.53 15.95
CA ASN A 397 2.95 4.44 15.29
C ASN A 397 3.24 3.08 15.97
N ALA A 398 4.50 2.84 16.36
CA ALA A 398 4.91 1.63 17.07
C ALA A 398 4.29 1.56 18.46
N TYR A 399 4.21 2.69 19.17
CA TYR A 399 3.51 2.81 20.45
C TYR A 399 2.06 2.35 20.31
N LEU A 400 1.31 2.94 19.37
CA LEU A 400 -0.09 2.57 19.13
C LEU A 400 -0.27 1.08 18.79
N LEU A 401 0.69 0.48 18.07
CA LEU A 401 0.65 -0.95 17.74
C LEU A 401 0.90 -1.85 18.96
N VAL A 402 1.91 -1.54 19.77
CA VAL A 402 2.32 -2.37 20.90
C VAL A 402 1.33 -2.26 22.06
N THR A 403 0.72 -1.09 22.24
CA THR A 403 -0.22 -0.83 23.33
C THR A 403 -1.68 -1.10 22.96
N ARG A 404 -1.90 -1.77 21.83
CA ARG A 404 -3.23 -2.24 21.42
C ARG A 404 -3.81 -3.16 22.52
N GLN A 405 -4.95 -2.74 23.06
CA GLN A 405 -5.77 -3.57 23.95
C GLN A 405 -6.64 -4.54 23.14
#